data_AF-A0A4R4PR84-F1
#
_entry.id   AF-A0A4R4PR84-F1
#
_cell.length_a   1.000
_cell.length_b   1.000
_cell.length_c   1.000
_cell.angle_alpha   90.00
_cell.angle_beta   90.00
_cell.angle_gamma   90.00
#
_symmetry.space_group_name_H-M   'P 1'
#
loop_
_entity.id
_entity.type
_entity.pdbx_description
1 polymer ?
#
loop_
_entity_poly.entity_id
_entity_poly.type
_entity_poly.pdbx_seq_one_letter_code
_entity_poly.pdbx_strand_id
1 'polypeptide(L)'
;MARLDMESMGDLDGVFTQFWEHLRLPSYFGWNWDALSDCLRDLNRLQAERYLVVVSRSEDVLSETPEDREAFFRVLARATESWANAPA
;
A
#
# COMPACT_ATOMS: atom_id res chain seq x y z
N MET A 1 -6.67 -3.60 14.97
CA MET A 1 -5.27 -3.45 14.51
C MET A 1 -4.95 -4.65 13.64
N ALA A 2 -4.88 -4.47 12.33
CA ALA A 2 -4.42 -5.50 11.39
C ALA A 2 -2.96 -5.23 11.02
N ARG A 3 -2.11 -6.27 11.00
CA ARG A 3 -0.73 -6.23 10.50
C ARG A 3 -0.69 -6.97 9.17
N LEU A 4 -0.14 -6.32 8.15
CA LEU A 4 0.12 -6.94 6.86
C LEU A 4 1.63 -7.10 6.71
N ASP A 5 2.08 -8.34 6.70
CA ASP A 5 3.45 -8.72 6.41
C ASP A 5 3.55 -8.99 4.92
N MET A 6 4.20 -8.08 4.19
CA MET A 6 4.42 -8.22 2.75
C MET A 6 5.80 -8.79 2.49
N GLU A 7 5.85 -9.83 1.68
CA GLU A 7 7.06 -10.53 1.27
C GLU A 7 7.06 -10.57 -0.27
N SER A 8 8.20 -10.26 -0.91
CA SER A 8 8.33 -10.16 -2.38
C SER A 8 7.74 -8.88 -3.01
N MET A 9 8.41 -7.75 -2.76
CA MET A 9 8.11 -6.46 -3.40
C MET A 9 9.29 -5.98 -4.27
N GLY A 10 9.94 -6.88 -5.03
CA GLY A 10 11.17 -6.58 -5.78
C GLY A 10 10.99 -5.58 -6.92
N ASP A 11 9.80 -5.56 -7.51
CA ASP A 11 9.38 -4.76 -8.66
C ASP A 11 7.96 -4.18 -8.46
N LEU A 12 7.51 -3.42 -9.45
CA LEU A 12 6.21 -2.75 -9.43
C LEU A 12 5.03 -3.74 -9.28
N ASP A 13 5.08 -4.85 -10.03
CA ASP A 13 4.02 -5.86 -10.04
C ASP A 13 3.94 -6.59 -8.70
N GLY A 14 5.08 -6.90 -8.08
CA GLY A 14 5.17 -7.46 -6.74
C GLY A 14 4.55 -6.54 -5.69
N VAL A 15 4.87 -5.24 -5.73
CA VAL A 15 4.25 -4.24 -4.85
C VAL A 15 2.73 -4.25 -5.00
N PHE A 16 2.21 -4.12 -6.22
CA PHE A 16 0.77 -4.04 -6.44
C PHE A 16 0.04 -5.33 -6.07
N THR A 17 0.63 -6.49 -6.37
CA THR A 17 0.06 -7.79 -6.03
C THR A 17 -0.04 -7.97 -4.51
N GLN A 18 1.04 -7.65 -3.78
CA GLN A 18 1.06 -7.74 -2.32
C GLN A 18 -0.02 -6.87 -1.69
N PHE A 19 -0.16 -5.61 -2.12
CA PHE A 19 -1.22 -4.74 -1.63
C PHE A 19 -2.62 -5.26 -2.01
N TRP A 20 -2.81 -5.73 -3.24
CA TRP A 20 -4.08 -6.25 -3.72
C TRP A 20 -4.56 -7.45 -2.89
N GLU A 21 -3.67 -8.42 -2.64
CA GLU A 21 -3.98 -9.63 -1.87
C GLU A 21 -4.22 -9.33 -0.39
N HIS A 22 -3.30 -8.61 0.25
CA HIS A 22 -3.33 -8.40 1.70
C HIS A 22 -4.41 -7.40 2.14
N LEU A 23 -4.72 -6.39 1.33
CA LEU A 23 -5.81 -5.45 1.60
C LEU A 23 -7.13 -5.84 0.92
N ARG A 24 -7.15 -6.96 0.19
CA ARG A 24 -8.32 -7.44 -0.57
C ARG A 24 -8.92 -6.32 -1.42
N LEU A 25 -8.07 -5.67 -2.21
CA LEU A 25 -8.49 -4.59 -3.09
C LEU A 25 -9.51 -5.09 -4.12
N PRO A 26 -10.38 -4.22 -4.66
CA PRO A 26 -11.40 -4.62 -5.62
C PRO A 26 -10.80 -5.29 -6.87
N SER A 27 -11.57 -6.17 -7.53
CA SER A 27 -11.16 -6.85 -8.76
C SER A 27 -10.91 -5.90 -9.94
N TYR A 28 -11.47 -4.70 -9.90
CA TYR A 28 -11.23 -3.63 -10.87
C TYR A 28 -10.04 -2.73 -10.51
N PHE A 29 -9.15 -3.17 -9.61
CA PHE A 29 -7.96 -2.43 -9.23
C PHE A 29 -7.14 -2.02 -10.48
N GLY A 30 -6.72 -0.75 -10.52
CA GLY A 30 -6.17 -0.13 -11.73
C GLY A 30 -4.68 -0.40 -12.00
N TRP A 31 -3.99 -1.16 -11.15
CA TRP A 31 -2.57 -1.53 -11.31
C TRP A 31 -1.64 -0.34 -11.59
N ASN A 32 -1.86 0.76 -10.84
CA ASN A 32 -1.04 1.96 -10.92
C ASN A 32 -1.00 2.68 -9.57
N TRP A 33 -0.08 3.64 -9.44
CA TRP A 33 0.15 4.38 -8.19
C TRP A 33 -1.05 5.20 -7.73
N ASP A 34 -1.79 5.81 -8.64
CA ASP A 34 -2.98 6.60 -8.30
C ASP A 34 -4.09 5.69 -7.76
N ALA A 35 -4.34 4.55 -8.41
CA ALA A 35 -5.29 3.55 -7.94
C ALA A 35 -4.93 2.99 -6.56
N LEU A 36 -3.64 2.75 -6.31
CA LEU A 36 -3.16 2.34 -4.99
C LEU A 36 -3.38 3.44 -3.94
N SER A 37 -3.03 4.68 -4.26
CA SER A 37 -3.24 5.84 -3.40
C SER A 37 -4.72 6.06 -3.06
N ASP A 38 -5.62 5.84 -4.02
CA ASP A 38 -7.06 5.92 -3.77
C ASP A 38 -7.53 4.82 -2.83
N CYS A 39 -7.13 3.57 -3.07
CA CYS A 39 -7.50 2.44 -2.23
C CYS A 39 -6.98 2.59 -0.78
N LEU A 40 -5.74 3.06 -0.61
CA LEU A 40 -5.15 3.24 0.73
C LEU A 40 -5.80 4.37 1.54
N ARG A 41 -6.43 5.34 0.87
CA ARG A 41 -7.18 6.42 1.54
C ARG A 41 -8.64 6.05 1.83
N ASP A 42 -9.15 5.00 1.19
CA ASP A 42 -10.50 4.48 1.39
C ASP A 42 -10.47 2.99 1.76
N LEU A 43 -10.00 2.70 2.99
CA LEU A 43 -10.01 1.36 3.57
C LEU A 43 -11.31 1.05 4.31
N ASN A 44 -12.39 1.78 4.05
CA ASN A 44 -13.70 1.60 4.71
C ASN A 44 -14.28 0.19 4.51
N ARG A 45 -13.79 -0.54 3.51
CA ARG A 45 -14.19 -1.92 3.19
C ARG A 45 -13.56 -2.97 4.10
N LEU A 46 -12.49 -2.63 4.79
CA LEU A 46 -11.82 -3.51 5.74
C LEU A 46 -12.45 -3.30 7.13
N GLN A 47 -12.70 -4.40 7.87
CA GLN A 47 -13.39 -4.37 9.17
C GLN A 47 -12.46 -4.09 10.36
N ALA A 48 -11.70 -3.00 10.32
CA ALA A 48 -10.86 -2.58 11.43
C ALA A 48 -10.80 -1.05 11.58
N GLU A 49 -10.71 -0.60 12.84
CA GLU A 49 -10.56 0.82 13.19
C GLU A 49 -9.19 1.40 12.80
N ARG A 50 -8.15 0.56 12.74
CA ARG A 50 -6.76 0.95 12.49
C ARG A 50 -5.99 -0.15 11.76
N TYR A 51 -5.18 0.25 10.78
CA TYR A 51 -4.30 -0.63 9.99
C TYR A 51 -2.84 -0.26 10.24
N LEU A 52 -1.99 -1.27 10.35
CA LEU A 52 -0.54 -1.12 10.37
C LEU A 52 0.02 -1.95 9.21
N VAL A 53 0.56 -1.26 8.21
CA VAL A 53 1.32 -1.89 7.14
C VAL A 53 2.75 -2.03 7.59
N VAL A 54 3.29 -3.26 7.59
CA VAL A 54 4.69 -3.51 7.93
C VAL A 54 5.36 -4.16 6.75
N VAL A 55 6.27 -3.40 6.14
CA VAL A 55 7.09 -3.92 5.05
C VAL A 55 8.31 -4.59 5.66
N SER A 56 8.31 -5.91 5.61
CA SER A 56 9.46 -6.72 5.99
C SER A 56 10.50 -6.64 4.87
N ARG A 57 11.80 -6.61 5.22
CA ARG A 57 12.91 -6.54 4.23
C ARG A 57 12.82 -5.30 3.35
N SER A 58 12.75 -4.13 3.97
CA SER A 58 12.66 -2.83 3.29
C SER A 58 13.74 -2.60 2.22
N GLU A 59 14.90 -3.23 2.38
CA GLU A 59 16.02 -3.23 1.44
C GLU A 59 15.66 -3.84 0.06
N ASP A 60 14.76 -4.82 0.06
CA ASP A 60 14.37 -5.59 -1.13
C ASP A 60 13.22 -4.91 -1.89
N VAL A 61 12.54 -3.93 -1.28
CA VAL A 61 11.42 -3.20 -1.89
C VAL A 61 11.90 -2.41 -3.10
N LEU A 62 11.32 -2.69 -4.27
CA LEU A 62 11.64 -2.06 -5.54
C LEU A 62 13.16 -2.08 -5.79
N SER A 63 13.81 -3.19 -5.42
CA SER A 63 15.25 -3.39 -5.63
C SER A 63 15.58 -3.59 -7.11
N GLU A 64 14.63 -4.09 -7.89
CA GLU A 64 14.75 -4.29 -9.34
C GLU A 64 14.34 -3.03 -10.13
N THR A 65 13.44 -2.20 -9.57
CA THR A 65 13.01 -0.90 -10.14
C THR A 65 13.16 0.26 -9.15
N PRO A 66 14.39 0.64 -8.77
CA PRO A 66 14.63 1.65 -7.73
C PRO A 66 14.05 3.04 -8.03
N GLU A 67 13.83 3.38 -9.30
CA GLU A 67 13.16 4.60 -9.77
C GLU A 67 11.72 4.73 -9.25
N ASP A 68 11.05 3.61 -8.98
CA ASP A 68 9.67 3.57 -8.50
C ASP A 68 9.55 3.84 -7.00
N ARG A 69 10.67 3.77 -6.25
CA ARG A 69 10.67 3.92 -4.79
C ARG A 69 10.10 5.27 -4.34
N GLU A 70 10.40 6.34 -5.08
CA GLU A 70 9.87 7.66 -4.76
C GLU A 70 8.35 7.69 -4.89
N ALA A 71 7.79 7.08 -5.94
CA ALA A 71 6.34 6.97 -6.12
C ALA A 71 5.70 6.14 -4.99
N PHE A 72 6.32 5.00 -4.63
CA PHE A 72 5.86 4.16 -3.52
C PHE A 72 5.78 4.93 -2.20
N PHE A 73 6.87 5.61 -1.78
CA PHE A 73 6.86 6.38 -0.54
C PHE A 73 5.88 7.55 -0.58
N ARG A 74 5.72 8.20 -1.74
CA ARG A 74 4.73 9.28 -1.92
C ARG A 74 3.31 8.79 -1.71
N VAL A 75 2.97 7.61 -2.22
CA VAL A 75 1.66 6.98 -2.04
C VAL A 75 1.40 6.65 -0.57
N LEU A 76 2.38 6.05 0.12
CA LEU A 76 2.28 5.75 1.56
C LEU A 76 2.11 7.03 2.40
N ALA A 77 2.89 8.07 2.12
CA ALA A 77 2.81 9.35 2.81
C ALA A 77 1.43 10.03 2.63
N ARG A 78 0.89 10.02 1.41
CA ARG A 78 -0.46 10.55 1.13
C ARG A 78 -1.54 9.78 1.89
N ALA A 79 -1.40 8.47 2.00
CA ALA A 79 -2.32 7.66 2.79
C ALA A 79 -2.25 8.09 4.26
N THR A 80 -1.06 8.09 4.88
CA THR A 80 -0.91 8.45 6.30
C THR A 80 -1.41 9.85 6.61
N GLU A 81 -1.15 10.84 5.74
CA GLU A 81 -1.69 12.21 5.87
C GLU A 81 -3.22 12.23 5.83
N SER A 82 -3.84 11.46 4.94
CA SER A 82 -5.31 11.38 4.84
C SER A 82 -5.93 10.82 6.12
N TRP A 83 -5.33 9.78 6.71
CA TRP A 83 -5.82 9.18 7.95
C TRP A 83 -5.51 10.03 9.19
N ALA A 84 -4.38 10.74 9.22
CA ALA A 84 -4.03 11.64 10.31
C ALA A 84 -4.96 12.87 10.39
N ASN A 85 -5.50 13.30 9.26
CA ASN A 85 -6.41 14.45 9.16
C ASN A 85 -7.89 14.05 9.05
N ALA A 86 -8.21 12.75 9.14
CA ALA A 86 -9.60 12.30 9.13
C ALA A 86 -10.31 12.77 10.41
N PRO A 87 -11.54 13.32 10.32
CA PRO A 87 -12.30 13.71 11.49
C PRO A 87 -12.59 12.47 12.37
N ALA A 88 -12.42 12.65 13.68
CA ALA A 88 -12.66 11.62 14.70
C ALA A 88 -14.13 11.22 14.84
#